data_AF-A0A6A4YKB7-F1
#
_entry.id   AF-A0A6A4YKB7-F1
#
_cell.length_a   1.000
_cell.length_b   1.000
_cell.length_c   1.000
_cell.angle_alpha   90.00
_cell.angle_beta   90.00
_cell.angle_gamma   90.00
#
_symmetry.space_group_name_H-M   'P 1'
#
loop_
_entity.id
_entity.type
_entity.pdbx_description
1 polymer ?
#
loop_
_entity_poly.entity_id
_entity_poly.type
_entity_poly.pdbx_seq_one_letter_code
_entity_poly.pdbx_strand_id
1 'polypeptide(L)'
;NQFIIHAVNLTDSANFLGSSNLYDVAKRNNFWDGKSQFDFTATYANRRQGNSYVYSTRRQWRVFTLANPSLTLSPYTDPFGTDYPFSVETASVLTAADIMRFQRDHYEGTPFDLTQGPQSGPYGNPDRYSVGENAFAPGTKSKDVKGFERAISLYRTSYSYVTVPSTTDANFGHIWFGPYAPHATSYMPLYAKANAVPAITNHGTLRRFDVNTSFWLNALIGNYAGHYYKHAMPAVSAVQLDVERHAADAQAAIQAKATSILAAQGEAAMAAFLTSSSEALATTAHDAFYTLFQDLVTRFHDGSIFGNFTNDEMSVQAMGYPIWWLEQVGYFGSPSHEGDFMGAIVAGAVLVVTLGVALGYLLGQRSIKAKGYAFIK
;
A
#
# COMPACT_ATOMS: atom_id res chain seq x y z
N ASN A 1 6.46 -7.66 7.70
CA ASN A 1 7.69 -7.74 8.51
C ASN A 1 7.72 -9.13 9.11
N GLN A 2 8.42 -10.02 8.43
CA GLN A 2 8.47 -11.44 8.70
C GLN A 2 9.73 -11.99 8.05
N PHE A 3 10.24 -13.11 8.55
CA PHE A 3 11.27 -13.86 7.84
C PHE A 3 10.70 -14.40 6.53
N ILE A 4 11.56 -14.52 5.51
CA ILE A 4 11.20 -15.06 4.19
C ILE A 4 12.15 -16.19 3.76
N ILE A 5 13.16 -16.48 4.58
CA ILE A 5 14.09 -17.59 4.34
C ILE A 5 13.42 -18.85 4.88
N HIS A 6 13.23 -19.83 4.01
CA HIS A 6 12.65 -21.13 4.36
C HIS A 6 13.75 -22.18 4.38
N ALA A 7 14.07 -22.78 3.23
CA ALA A 7 15.14 -23.75 3.11
C ALA A 7 16.51 -23.10 3.36
N VAL A 8 17.36 -23.79 4.14
CA VAL A 8 18.75 -23.40 4.40
C VAL A 8 19.65 -24.60 4.20
N ASN A 9 20.71 -24.42 3.40
CA ASN A 9 21.73 -25.43 3.19
C ASN A 9 23.12 -24.88 3.52
N LEU A 10 23.59 -25.05 4.75
CA LEU A 10 24.90 -24.52 5.16
C LEU A 10 26.11 -25.25 4.53
N THR A 11 25.91 -26.39 3.87
CA THR A 11 26.99 -27.02 3.09
C THR A 11 27.20 -26.33 1.74
N ASP A 12 26.20 -25.58 1.26
CA ASP A 12 26.30 -24.73 0.08
C ASP A 12 26.76 -23.32 0.50
N SER A 13 28.05 -23.20 0.78
CA SER A 13 28.67 -21.94 1.21
C SER A 13 28.70 -20.86 0.13
N ALA A 14 28.38 -21.20 -1.13
CA ALA A 14 28.29 -20.23 -2.22
C ALA A 14 27.00 -19.41 -2.12
N ASN A 15 25.90 -20.01 -1.65
CA ASN A 15 24.60 -19.38 -1.57
C ASN A 15 24.13 -19.09 -0.13
N PHE A 16 24.69 -19.80 0.86
CA PHE A 16 24.27 -19.67 2.26
C PHE A 16 25.43 -19.35 3.19
N LEU A 17 25.19 -18.37 4.06
CA LEU A 17 25.99 -18.10 5.25
C LEU A 17 25.08 -18.17 6.47
N GLY A 18 25.53 -18.86 7.51
CA GLY A 18 24.79 -19.00 8.76
C GLY A 18 25.66 -19.54 9.87
N SER A 19 25.19 -19.43 11.11
CA SER A 19 25.91 -19.95 12.28
C SER A 19 26.09 -21.46 12.17
N SER A 20 27.29 -21.97 12.44
CA SER A 20 27.58 -23.42 12.36
C SER A 20 26.73 -24.27 13.29
N ASN A 21 26.20 -23.68 14.37
CA ASN A 21 25.30 -24.32 15.32
C ASN A 21 23.81 -24.10 15.04
N LEU A 22 23.42 -23.57 13.87
CA LEU A 22 22.02 -23.27 13.49
C LEU A 22 21.07 -24.44 13.79
N TYR A 23 21.44 -25.65 13.34
CA TYR A 23 20.61 -26.84 13.52
C TYR A 23 20.62 -27.34 14.96
N ASP A 24 21.77 -27.33 15.63
CA ASP A 24 21.91 -27.76 17.02
C ASP A 24 21.09 -26.88 17.96
N VAL A 25 21.07 -25.57 17.73
CA VAL A 25 20.26 -24.62 18.48
C VAL A 25 18.76 -24.91 18.30
N ALA A 26 18.33 -25.20 17.07
CA ALA A 26 16.92 -25.55 16.81
C ALA A 26 16.52 -26.84 17.54
N LYS A 27 17.35 -27.89 17.45
CA LYS A 27 17.09 -29.19 18.09
C LYS A 27 17.06 -29.09 19.61
N ARG A 28 18.08 -28.50 20.23
CA ARG A 28 18.21 -28.45 21.70
C ARG A 28 17.12 -27.64 22.40
N ASN A 29 16.47 -26.71 21.67
CA ASN A 29 15.35 -25.91 22.17
C ASN A 29 13.98 -26.48 21.76
N ASN A 30 13.93 -27.65 21.13
CA ASN A 30 12.69 -28.27 20.62
C ASN A 30 11.94 -27.40 19.60
N PHE A 31 12.65 -26.56 18.83
CA PHE A 31 12.06 -25.81 17.71
C PHE A 31 12.00 -26.65 16.44
N TRP A 32 12.86 -27.65 16.32
CA TRP A 32 12.91 -28.60 15.22
C TRP A 32 13.21 -30.01 15.75
N ASP A 33 12.53 -31.01 15.22
CA ASP A 33 12.65 -32.42 15.63
C ASP A 33 13.96 -33.09 15.16
N GLY A 34 14.70 -32.42 14.27
CA GLY A 34 15.91 -32.92 13.65
C GLY A 34 15.69 -33.99 12.59
N LYS A 35 14.44 -34.22 12.17
CA LYS A 35 14.04 -35.26 11.21
C LYS A 35 13.25 -34.68 10.04
N SER A 36 12.30 -33.80 10.32
CA SER A 36 11.52 -33.06 9.33
C SER A 36 12.41 -32.14 8.48
N GLN A 37 11.94 -31.75 7.29
CA GLN A 37 12.66 -30.76 6.49
C GLN A 37 12.81 -29.46 7.30
N PHE A 38 14.03 -28.92 7.34
CA PHE A 38 14.31 -27.70 8.07
C PHE A 38 13.77 -26.48 7.32
N ASP A 39 12.84 -25.75 7.95
CA ASP A 39 12.34 -24.46 7.50
C ASP A 39 12.72 -23.40 8.54
N PHE A 40 13.58 -22.45 8.16
CA PHE A 40 14.11 -21.44 9.06
C PHE A 40 13.00 -20.54 9.62
N THR A 41 12.04 -20.12 8.79
CA THR A 41 10.95 -19.25 9.21
C THR A 41 10.00 -19.99 10.14
N ALA A 42 9.60 -21.22 9.82
CA ALA A 42 8.73 -22.01 10.69
C ALA A 42 9.41 -22.37 12.03
N THR A 43 10.74 -22.57 12.02
CA THR A 43 11.52 -22.92 13.22
C THR A 43 11.73 -21.72 14.15
N TYR A 44 12.04 -20.54 13.59
CA TYR A 44 12.52 -19.40 14.38
C TYR A 44 11.60 -18.18 14.40
N ALA A 45 10.64 -18.05 13.49
CA ALA A 45 9.75 -16.90 13.48
C ALA A 45 8.69 -17.02 14.58
N ASN A 46 8.35 -15.88 15.19
CA ASN A 46 7.16 -15.80 16.01
C ASN A 46 5.91 -15.89 15.11
N ARG A 47 5.07 -16.91 15.34
CA ARG A 47 3.80 -17.06 14.62
C ARG A 47 2.87 -15.90 14.96
N ARG A 48 2.57 -15.06 13.97
CA ARG A 48 1.49 -14.08 14.08
C ARG A 48 0.14 -14.80 14.16
N GLN A 49 -0.60 -14.53 15.22
CA GLN A 49 -1.98 -14.99 15.38
C GLN A 49 -2.91 -14.24 14.41
N GLY A 50 -3.99 -14.89 13.96
CA GLY A 50 -4.98 -14.30 13.05
C GLY A 50 -4.49 -14.17 11.60
N ASN A 51 -4.97 -13.13 10.92
CA ASN A 51 -4.76 -12.93 9.48
C ASN A 51 -3.36 -12.33 9.18
N SER A 52 -2.31 -13.13 9.35
CA SER A 52 -0.90 -12.72 9.11
C SER A 52 -0.69 -12.05 7.74
N TYR A 53 -1.47 -12.49 6.73
CA TYR A 53 -1.42 -11.96 5.37
C TYR A 53 -1.71 -10.46 5.28
N VAL A 54 -2.63 -9.95 6.11
CA VAL A 54 -3.03 -8.53 6.13
C VAL A 54 -1.85 -7.63 6.51
N TYR A 55 -0.89 -8.15 7.28
CA TYR A 55 0.24 -7.38 7.79
C TYR A 55 1.55 -7.61 7.02
N SER A 56 1.85 -8.86 6.64
CA SER A 56 3.16 -9.26 6.12
C SER A 56 3.10 -9.87 4.73
N THR A 57 2.56 -11.08 4.58
CA THR A 57 2.78 -11.88 3.36
C THR A 57 2.12 -11.29 2.13
N ARG A 58 1.02 -10.51 2.26
CA ARG A 58 0.43 -9.83 1.10
C ARG A 58 1.34 -8.76 0.50
N ARG A 59 2.18 -8.10 1.31
CA ARG A 59 3.20 -7.17 0.77
C ARG A 59 4.28 -7.91 -0.02
N GLN A 60 4.68 -9.10 0.42
CA GLN A 60 5.61 -9.94 -0.33
C GLN A 60 5.00 -10.38 -1.66
N TRP A 61 3.76 -10.88 -1.63
CA TRP A 61 3.00 -11.19 -2.85
C TRP A 61 2.92 -10.00 -3.80
N ARG A 62 2.64 -8.81 -3.27
CA ARG A 62 2.51 -7.61 -4.08
C ARG A 62 3.84 -7.20 -4.72
N VAL A 63 4.95 -7.23 -3.99
CA VAL A 63 6.27 -6.95 -4.56
C VAL A 63 6.61 -7.94 -5.68
N PHE A 64 6.33 -9.23 -5.50
CA PHE A 64 6.58 -10.24 -6.53
C PHE A 64 5.71 -10.05 -7.77
N THR A 65 4.42 -9.75 -7.59
CA THR A 65 3.50 -9.50 -8.72
C THR A 65 3.72 -8.15 -9.41
N LEU A 66 4.27 -7.16 -8.70
CA LEU A 66 4.75 -5.91 -9.31
C LEU A 66 6.01 -6.13 -10.16
N ALA A 67 6.93 -6.99 -9.68
CA ALA A 67 8.16 -7.33 -10.40
C ALA A 67 7.91 -8.26 -11.60
N ASN A 68 6.88 -9.09 -11.52
CA ASN A 68 6.45 -9.98 -12.60
C ASN A 68 4.92 -10.11 -12.62
N PRO A 69 4.21 -9.29 -13.41
CA PRO A 69 2.75 -9.32 -13.48
C PRO A 69 2.15 -10.63 -14.01
N SER A 70 2.94 -11.43 -14.71
CA SER A 70 2.53 -12.76 -15.21
C SER A 70 2.69 -13.86 -14.16
N LEU A 71 3.28 -13.55 -13.00
CA LEU A 71 3.49 -14.51 -11.92
C LEU A 71 2.15 -15.00 -11.36
N THR A 72 1.91 -16.30 -11.46
CA THR A 72 0.78 -16.94 -10.81
C THR A 72 1.13 -17.27 -9.37
N LEU A 73 0.91 -16.31 -8.46
CA LEU A 73 1.10 -16.48 -7.02
C LEU A 73 -0.17 -16.06 -6.28
N SER A 74 -0.67 -16.92 -5.39
CA SER A 74 -1.83 -16.61 -4.56
C SER A 74 -1.51 -15.46 -3.60
N PRO A 75 -2.41 -14.48 -3.38
CA PRO A 75 -2.28 -13.47 -2.32
C PRO A 75 -2.62 -14.02 -0.91
N TYR A 76 -3.09 -15.26 -0.84
CA TYR A 76 -3.41 -15.98 0.38
C TYR A 76 -2.44 -17.14 0.56
N THR A 77 -1.83 -17.18 1.74
CA THR A 77 -0.85 -18.20 2.16
C THR A 77 -1.03 -18.47 3.65
N ASP A 78 -0.35 -19.49 4.16
CA ASP A 78 -0.26 -19.77 5.58
C ASP A 78 0.43 -18.63 6.37
N PRO A 79 0.36 -18.61 7.71
CA PRO A 79 0.90 -17.53 8.51
C PRO A 79 2.39 -17.23 8.32
N PHE A 80 3.17 -18.19 7.83
CA PHE A 80 4.61 -18.10 7.57
C PHE A 80 4.98 -17.87 6.11
N GLY A 81 4.05 -18.02 5.16
CA GLY A 81 4.37 -17.90 3.75
C GLY A 81 5.14 -19.10 3.18
N THR A 82 4.93 -20.31 3.70
CA THR A 82 5.78 -21.48 3.37
C THR A 82 5.70 -21.92 1.91
N ASP A 83 4.64 -21.54 1.20
CA ASP A 83 4.46 -21.78 -0.23
C ASP A 83 5.00 -20.65 -1.12
N TYR A 84 5.49 -19.55 -0.54
CA TYR A 84 6.07 -18.45 -1.30
C TYR A 84 7.55 -18.73 -1.60
N PRO A 85 8.02 -18.42 -2.83
CA PRO A 85 9.43 -18.54 -3.14
C PRO A 85 10.24 -17.45 -2.42
N PHE A 86 11.53 -17.71 -2.19
CA PHE A 86 12.45 -16.72 -1.63
C PHE A 86 12.64 -15.52 -2.59
N SER A 87 12.71 -15.80 -3.90
CA SER A 87 12.83 -14.82 -4.97
C SER A 87 12.03 -15.26 -6.20
N VAL A 88 11.76 -14.30 -7.10
CA VAL A 88 11.07 -14.56 -8.37
C VAL A 88 11.87 -13.94 -9.50
N GLU A 89 11.77 -14.53 -10.69
CA GLU A 89 12.28 -13.91 -11.90
C GLU A 89 11.44 -12.68 -12.25
N THR A 90 12.11 -11.56 -12.55
CA THR A 90 11.46 -10.31 -12.92
C THR A 90 11.06 -10.36 -14.39
N ALA A 91 9.97 -9.68 -14.77
CA ALA A 91 9.53 -9.64 -16.17
C ALA A 91 10.51 -8.88 -17.08
N SER A 92 11.31 -7.98 -16.50
CA SER A 92 12.40 -7.24 -17.16
C SER A 92 13.44 -6.81 -16.12
N VAL A 93 14.56 -6.25 -16.58
CA VAL A 93 15.50 -5.56 -15.68
C VAL A 93 14.77 -4.42 -14.97
N LEU A 94 14.87 -4.37 -13.64
CA LEU A 94 14.26 -3.34 -12.83
C LEU A 94 15.24 -2.18 -12.64
N THR A 95 14.76 -0.96 -12.88
CA THR A 95 15.49 0.28 -12.61
C THR A 95 15.28 0.71 -11.15
N ALA A 96 16.10 1.66 -10.67
CA ALA A 96 15.86 2.29 -9.37
C ALA A 96 14.46 2.93 -9.31
N ALA A 97 13.99 3.53 -10.41
CA ALA A 97 12.65 4.12 -10.52
C ALA A 97 11.54 3.08 -10.35
N ASP A 98 11.72 1.85 -10.84
CA ASP A 98 10.77 0.76 -10.62
C ASP A 98 10.67 0.40 -9.13
N ILE A 99 11.81 0.32 -8.44
CA ILE A 99 11.82 0.02 -7.00
C ILE A 99 11.19 1.17 -6.18
N MET A 100 11.49 2.42 -6.53
CA MET A 100 10.85 3.60 -5.92
C MET A 100 9.33 3.57 -6.13
N ARG A 101 8.87 3.20 -7.34
CA ARG A 101 7.44 2.98 -7.62
C ARG A 101 6.85 1.86 -6.76
N PHE A 102 7.54 0.73 -6.60
CA PHE A 102 7.04 -0.36 -5.74
C PHE A 102 6.89 0.08 -4.28
N GLN A 103 7.80 0.93 -3.79
CA GLN A 103 7.72 1.46 -2.43
C GLN A 103 6.48 2.36 -2.23
N ARG A 104 5.90 2.92 -3.30
CA ARG A 104 4.70 3.80 -3.30
C ARG A 104 3.38 3.05 -3.25
N ASP A 105 3.37 1.74 -3.43
CA ASP A 105 2.18 0.95 -3.68
C ASP A 105 1.30 0.72 -2.43
N HIS A 106 -0.01 0.78 -2.64
CA HIS A 106 -1.08 0.45 -1.70
C HIS A 106 -2.05 -0.60 -2.29
N TYR A 107 -1.51 -1.53 -3.10
CA TYR A 107 -2.22 -2.59 -3.80
C TYR A 107 -3.13 -2.13 -4.94
N GLU A 108 -2.79 -1.02 -5.60
CA GLU A 108 -3.60 -0.42 -6.66
C GLU A 108 -3.93 -1.42 -7.78
N GLY A 109 -5.19 -1.44 -8.20
CA GLY A 109 -5.68 -2.33 -9.27
C GLY A 109 -5.88 -3.79 -8.85
N THR A 110 -5.86 -4.09 -7.55
CA THR A 110 -6.14 -5.44 -7.01
C THR A 110 -7.40 -5.43 -6.14
N PRO A 111 -7.94 -6.61 -5.75
CA PRO A 111 -9.03 -6.67 -4.76
C PRO A 111 -8.69 -6.08 -3.38
N PHE A 112 -7.44 -5.70 -3.15
CA PHE A 112 -6.92 -5.18 -1.88
C PHE A 112 -6.54 -3.69 -1.95
N ASP A 113 -6.86 -3.05 -3.08
CA ASP A 113 -6.58 -1.64 -3.35
C ASP A 113 -7.13 -0.74 -2.25
N LEU A 114 -6.23 -0.10 -1.50
CA LEU A 114 -6.61 0.77 -0.40
C LEU A 114 -7.18 2.12 -0.85
N THR A 115 -7.05 2.48 -2.13
CA THR A 115 -7.63 3.72 -2.69
C THR A 115 -9.11 3.57 -3.01
N GLN A 116 -9.67 2.37 -2.85
CA GLN A 116 -11.03 2.04 -3.24
C GLN A 116 -11.96 1.74 -2.06
N GLY A 117 -13.24 1.91 -2.35
CA GLY A 117 -14.34 1.51 -1.49
C GLY A 117 -14.57 2.40 -0.27
N PRO A 118 -15.45 1.95 0.64
CA PRO A 118 -15.89 2.76 1.77
C PRO A 118 -14.75 3.23 2.69
N GLN A 119 -13.76 2.36 2.86
CA GLN A 119 -12.68 2.55 3.83
C GLN A 119 -11.72 3.66 3.40
N SER A 120 -11.71 4.05 2.13
CA SER A 120 -10.88 5.12 1.58
C SER A 120 -11.56 6.49 1.58
N GLY A 121 -12.80 6.57 2.07
CA GLY A 121 -13.61 7.78 1.99
C GLY A 121 -13.94 8.19 0.53
N PRO A 122 -14.56 9.37 0.33
CA PRO A 122 -15.08 9.78 -0.98
C PRO A 122 -13.99 10.12 -2.01
N TYR A 123 -12.76 10.34 -1.52
CA TYR A 123 -11.63 10.79 -2.32
C TYR A 123 -10.49 9.77 -2.41
N GLY A 124 -10.66 8.55 -1.88
CA GLY A 124 -9.73 7.45 -2.15
C GLY A 124 -8.44 7.45 -1.34
N ASN A 125 -8.43 7.97 -0.12
CA ASN A 125 -7.24 7.99 0.73
C ASN A 125 -6.86 6.55 1.16
N PRO A 126 -5.64 6.06 0.87
CA PRO A 126 -5.19 4.71 1.20
C PRO A 126 -4.78 4.53 2.67
N ASP A 127 -4.63 5.61 3.44
CA ASP A 127 -4.16 5.51 4.82
C ASP A 127 -5.19 4.88 5.75
N ARG A 128 -4.70 4.02 6.65
CA ARG A 128 -5.49 3.30 7.66
C ARG A 128 -4.85 3.51 9.02
N TYR A 129 -5.39 4.44 9.79
CA TYR A 129 -4.88 4.77 11.12
C TYR A 129 -5.15 3.66 12.14
N SER A 130 -4.40 3.69 13.25
CA SER A 130 -4.65 2.77 14.36
C SER A 130 -6.07 2.96 14.86
N VAL A 131 -6.77 1.84 15.02
CA VAL A 131 -8.05 1.85 15.72
C VAL A 131 -7.78 2.23 17.18
N GLY A 132 -8.44 3.27 17.69
CA GLY A 132 -8.21 3.78 19.05
C GLY A 132 -8.60 2.77 20.14
N GLU A 133 -8.34 3.11 21.41
CA GLU A 133 -8.56 2.21 22.57
C GLU A 133 -10.01 1.70 22.69
N ASN A 134 -10.99 2.44 22.15
CA ASN A 134 -12.41 2.11 22.21
C ASN A 134 -12.95 1.37 20.96
N ALA A 135 -12.08 0.84 20.11
CA ALA A 135 -12.49 0.30 18.80
C ALA A 135 -13.06 -1.12 18.81
N PHE A 136 -13.14 -1.77 19.97
CA PHE A 136 -13.71 -3.11 20.07
C PHE A 136 -15.18 -3.01 20.47
N ALA A 137 -16.07 -3.35 19.54
CA ALA A 137 -17.48 -3.52 19.88
C ALA A 137 -17.61 -4.53 21.03
N PRO A 138 -18.52 -4.31 22.01
CA PRO A 138 -18.70 -5.21 23.14
C PRO A 138 -18.82 -6.67 22.69
N GLY A 139 -18.00 -7.56 23.28
CA GLY A 139 -17.97 -8.98 22.93
C GLY A 139 -17.04 -9.37 21.77
N THR A 140 -16.39 -8.42 21.09
CA THR A 140 -15.42 -8.74 20.03
C THR A 140 -14.12 -9.26 20.64
N LYS A 141 -13.71 -10.48 20.32
CA LYS A 141 -12.38 -10.99 20.70
C LYS A 141 -11.36 -10.45 19.71
N SER A 142 -10.15 -10.11 20.18
CA SER A 142 -9.07 -9.60 19.33
C SER A 142 -8.77 -10.49 18.11
N LYS A 143 -8.94 -11.82 18.23
CA LYS A 143 -8.76 -12.79 17.14
C LYS A 143 -9.82 -12.71 16.02
N ASP A 144 -10.97 -12.09 16.28
CA ASP A 144 -12.08 -11.97 15.33
C ASP A 144 -12.00 -10.66 14.51
N VAL A 145 -11.07 -9.77 14.85
CA VAL A 145 -10.82 -8.51 14.12
C VAL A 145 -9.98 -8.78 12.88
N LYS A 146 -10.56 -8.54 11.70
CA LYS A 146 -9.88 -8.78 10.41
C LYS A 146 -8.72 -7.83 10.13
N GLY A 147 -8.75 -6.62 10.70
CA GLY A 147 -7.77 -5.56 10.47
C GLY A 147 -7.88 -4.93 9.08
N PHE A 148 -7.18 -3.81 8.87
CA PHE A 148 -7.00 -3.22 7.55
C PHE A 148 -5.70 -3.72 6.91
N GLU A 149 -5.70 -3.87 5.59
CA GLU A 149 -4.49 -4.19 4.84
C GLU A 149 -3.39 -3.19 5.14
N ARG A 150 -2.19 -3.72 5.43
CA ARG A 150 -1.01 -2.89 5.60
C ARG A 150 -0.34 -2.71 4.25
N ALA A 151 -0.44 -1.51 3.68
CA ALA A 151 0.26 -1.15 2.44
C ALA A 151 1.79 -1.17 2.56
N ILE A 152 2.45 -1.19 1.40
CA ILE A 152 3.90 -1.05 1.27
C ILE A 152 4.28 0.37 1.66
N SER A 153 3.71 1.35 0.96
CA SER A 153 3.74 2.76 1.34
C SER A 153 2.83 2.99 2.55
N LEU A 154 3.32 3.73 3.55
CA LEU A 154 2.59 3.92 4.81
C LEU A 154 2.88 5.31 5.41
N TYR A 155 1.85 6.05 5.80
CA TYR A 155 1.95 7.41 6.38
C TYR A 155 2.94 7.59 7.53
N ARG A 156 3.21 6.54 8.32
CA ARG A 156 4.15 6.60 9.46
C ARG A 156 5.60 6.23 9.08
N THR A 157 5.90 6.10 7.80
CA THR A 157 7.26 5.84 7.33
C THR A 157 8.10 7.09 7.56
N SER A 158 9.18 6.97 8.33
CA SER A 158 10.08 8.10 8.58
C SER A 158 10.94 8.41 7.36
N TYR A 159 11.39 7.39 6.65
CA TYR A 159 12.14 7.49 5.41
C TYR A 159 12.11 6.16 4.67
N SER A 160 12.48 6.22 3.40
CA SER A 160 12.64 5.10 2.48
C SER A 160 13.87 5.35 1.62
N TYR A 161 14.46 4.29 1.07
CA TYR A 161 15.59 4.44 0.15
C TYR A 161 15.73 3.27 -0.81
N VAL A 162 16.42 3.52 -1.92
CA VAL A 162 16.86 2.50 -2.89
C VAL A 162 18.37 2.63 -3.05
N THR A 163 19.10 1.55 -2.77
CA THR A 163 20.55 1.49 -2.95
C THR A 163 20.89 1.12 -4.39
N VAL A 164 21.73 1.91 -5.04
CA VAL A 164 22.24 1.64 -6.38
C VAL A 164 23.74 1.39 -6.29
N PRO A 165 24.17 0.11 -6.22
CA PRO A 165 25.59 -0.20 -6.32
C PRO A 165 26.06 0.12 -7.75
N SER A 166 27.26 0.66 -7.87
CA SER A 166 27.90 0.83 -9.16
C SER A 166 28.67 -0.44 -9.51
N THR A 167 28.35 -1.06 -10.65
CA THR A 167 29.03 -2.27 -11.13
C THR A 167 30.31 -1.95 -11.89
N THR A 168 30.55 -0.69 -12.23
CA THR A 168 31.69 -0.24 -13.07
C THR A 168 32.73 0.54 -12.27
N ASP A 169 32.30 1.36 -11.31
CA ASP A 169 33.20 2.13 -10.46
C ASP A 169 32.57 2.33 -9.07
N ALA A 170 33.19 1.74 -8.04
CA ALA A 170 32.73 1.79 -6.66
C ALA A 170 32.57 3.23 -6.10
N ASN A 171 33.19 4.24 -6.72
CA ASN A 171 33.05 5.64 -6.33
C ASN A 171 31.63 6.19 -6.56
N PHE A 172 30.83 5.58 -7.45
CA PHE A 172 29.53 6.10 -7.86
C PHE A 172 28.33 5.37 -7.25
N GLY A 173 28.59 4.49 -6.28
CA GLY A 173 27.52 3.94 -5.45
C GLY A 173 26.75 5.07 -4.78
N HIS A 174 25.42 5.04 -4.87
CA HIS A 174 24.55 6.06 -4.31
C HIS A 174 23.24 5.45 -3.79
N ILE A 175 22.52 6.23 -2.99
CA ILE A 175 21.15 5.90 -2.58
C ILE A 175 20.19 6.93 -3.16
N TRP A 176 19.01 6.50 -3.56
CA TRP A 176 17.85 7.37 -3.70
C TRP A 176 17.18 7.45 -2.34
N PHE A 177 17.25 8.59 -1.67
CA PHE A 177 16.71 8.80 -0.32
C PHE A 177 15.39 9.58 -0.37
N GLY A 178 14.35 9.03 0.25
CA GLY A 178 13.02 9.64 0.32
C GLY A 178 12.59 9.82 1.78
N PRO A 179 12.70 11.02 2.38
CA PRO A 179 12.20 11.28 3.73
C PRO A 179 10.67 11.37 3.73
N TYR A 180 10.02 10.81 4.76
CA TYR A 180 8.57 10.57 4.85
C TYR A 180 8.06 9.37 4.02
N ALA A 181 6.74 9.22 3.90
CA ALA A 181 6.09 8.12 3.21
C ALA A 181 6.39 8.11 1.70
N PRO A 182 6.69 6.93 1.09
CA PRO A 182 7.06 6.83 -0.32
C PRO A 182 6.11 7.50 -1.29
N HIS A 183 4.78 7.38 -1.06
CA HIS A 183 3.77 7.98 -1.94
C HIS A 183 3.81 9.52 -1.96
N ALA A 184 4.37 10.16 -0.92
CA ALA A 184 4.37 11.60 -0.75
C ALA A 184 5.79 12.20 -0.61
N THR A 185 6.84 11.43 -0.88
CA THR A 185 8.23 11.93 -0.94
C THR A 185 8.71 12.02 -2.37
N SER A 186 9.57 13.00 -2.65
CA SER A 186 10.52 12.89 -3.76
C SER A 186 11.77 12.17 -3.27
N TYR A 187 12.30 11.27 -4.10
CA TYR A 187 13.60 10.65 -3.84
C TYR A 187 14.73 11.49 -4.45
N MET A 188 15.79 11.68 -3.66
CA MET A 188 16.98 12.43 -4.07
C MET A 188 18.24 11.54 -4.04
N PRO A 189 19.13 11.63 -5.03
CA PRO A 189 20.32 10.78 -5.10
C PRO A 189 21.47 11.31 -4.22
N LEU A 190 21.90 10.50 -3.27
CA LEU A 190 22.99 10.78 -2.33
C LEU A 190 24.17 9.82 -2.59
N TYR A 191 25.29 10.36 -3.04
CA TYR A 191 26.50 9.57 -3.29
C TYR A 191 27.14 9.08 -1.97
N ALA A 192 27.52 7.80 -1.93
CA ALA A 192 28.17 7.21 -0.75
C ALA A 192 29.57 7.80 -0.48
N LYS A 193 30.24 8.33 -1.52
CA LYS A 193 31.54 9.02 -1.44
C LYS A 193 31.44 10.51 -1.12
N ALA A 194 30.26 11.05 -0.83
CA ALA A 194 30.13 12.43 -0.39
C ALA A 194 30.71 12.63 1.02
N ASN A 195 31.25 13.82 1.29
CA ASN A 195 31.80 14.21 2.61
C ASN A 195 30.70 14.67 3.58
N ALA A 196 29.53 15.03 3.06
CA ALA A 196 28.38 15.47 3.84
C ALA A 196 27.09 15.04 3.12
N VAL A 197 26.04 14.88 3.93
CA VAL A 197 24.67 14.71 3.42
C VAL A 197 23.98 16.08 3.29
N PRO A 198 23.01 16.23 2.36
CA PRO A 198 22.41 17.53 2.10
C PRO A 198 21.77 18.18 3.31
N ALA A 199 21.89 19.50 3.44
CA ALA A 199 21.38 20.26 4.59
C ALA A 199 19.92 19.90 4.90
N ILE A 200 19.04 19.97 3.89
CA ILE A 200 17.60 19.65 3.97
C ILE A 200 17.25 18.22 4.46
N THR A 201 18.24 17.31 4.53
CA THR A 201 18.07 15.93 5.02
C THR A 201 18.82 15.62 6.31
N ASN A 202 19.76 16.47 6.71
CA ASN A 202 20.74 16.14 7.76
C ASN A 202 20.38 16.69 9.14
N HIS A 203 19.27 17.44 9.23
CA HIS A 203 18.73 17.99 10.45
C HIS A 203 17.21 17.83 10.50
N GLY A 204 16.65 18.17 11.66
CA GLY A 204 15.23 18.05 11.94
C GLY A 204 14.94 17.11 13.10
N THR A 205 13.68 17.09 13.54
CA THR A 205 13.21 16.21 14.60
C THR A 205 11.73 15.95 14.43
N LEU A 206 11.28 14.72 14.70
CA LEU A 206 9.85 14.38 14.76
C LEU A 206 9.10 15.12 15.88
N ARG A 207 9.80 15.88 16.72
CA ARG A 207 9.24 16.63 17.85
C ARG A 207 8.83 18.07 17.51
N ARG A 208 9.28 18.62 16.39
CA ARG A 208 9.06 20.03 16.02
C ARG A 208 9.02 20.14 14.51
N PHE A 209 7.93 20.72 14.00
CA PHE A 209 7.78 21.06 12.60
C PHE A 209 8.87 22.04 12.12
N ASP A 210 9.45 21.75 10.96
CA ASP A 210 10.40 22.61 10.26
C ASP A 210 10.29 22.40 8.75
N VAL A 211 9.66 23.36 8.06
CA VAL A 211 9.43 23.28 6.61
C VAL A 211 10.73 23.23 5.80
N ASN A 212 11.86 23.69 6.35
CA ASN A 212 13.17 23.66 5.67
C ASN A 212 13.83 22.27 5.74
N THR A 213 13.16 21.29 6.37
CA THR A 213 13.56 19.89 6.33
C THR A 213 12.61 19.12 5.43
N SER A 214 13.16 18.31 4.51
CA SER A 214 12.33 17.59 3.54
C SER A 214 11.35 16.62 4.19
N PHE A 215 11.67 16.08 5.37
CA PHE A 215 10.72 15.23 6.11
C PHE A 215 9.40 15.94 6.40
N TRP A 216 9.44 17.13 7.00
CA TRP A 216 8.23 17.83 7.42
C TRP A 216 7.48 18.46 6.26
N LEU A 217 8.18 18.94 5.23
CA LEU A 217 7.55 19.39 4.00
C LEU A 217 6.79 18.25 3.31
N ASN A 218 7.43 17.08 3.15
CA ASN A 218 6.79 15.92 2.55
C ASN A 218 5.62 15.40 3.42
N ALA A 219 5.77 15.42 4.74
CA ALA A 219 4.70 15.08 5.66
C ALA A 219 3.49 16.01 5.52
N LEU A 220 3.73 17.31 5.42
CA LEU A 220 2.69 18.32 5.20
C LEU A 220 1.94 18.08 3.89
N ILE A 221 2.68 17.86 2.79
CA ILE A 221 2.12 17.55 1.47
C ILE A 221 1.29 16.27 1.51
N GLY A 222 1.82 15.18 2.07
CA GLY A 222 1.10 13.90 2.11
C GLY A 222 -0.18 13.97 2.95
N ASN A 223 -0.17 14.68 4.08
CA ASN A 223 -1.38 14.87 4.88
C ASN A 223 -2.42 15.75 4.16
N TYR A 224 -1.98 16.82 3.49
CA TYR A 224 -2.88 17.71 2.76
C TYR A 224 -3.48 17.02 1.52
N ALA A 225 -2.62 16.46 0.67
CA ALA A 225 -3.04 15.74 -0.53
C ALA A 225 -3.89 14.52 -0.19
N GLY A 226 -3.60 13.84 0.93
CA GLY A 226 -4.39 12.73 1.45
C GLY A 226 -5.85 13.09 1.75
N HIS A 227 -6.16 14.35 2.08
CA HIS A 227 -7.54 14.78 2.27
C HIS A 227 -8.35 14.76 0.97
N TYR A 228 -7.72 15.11 -0.15
CA TYR A 228 -8.31 15.16 -1.50
C TYR A 228 -7.64 14.16 -2.45
N TYR A 229 -7.32 12.95 -1.98
CA TYR A 229 -6.34 12.04 -2.58
C TYR A 229 -6.48 11.88 -4.10
N LYS A 230 -7.66 11.48 -4.61
CA LYS A 230 -7.91 11.29 -6.05
C LYS A 230 -7.72 12.55 -6.91
N HIS A 231 -7.81 13.74 -6.32
CA HIS A 231 -7.69 15.01 -7.01
C HIS A 231 -6.27 15.60 -6.88
N ALA A 232 -5.67 15.52 -5.69
CA ALA A 232 -4.41 16.18 -5.38
C ALA A 232 -3.17 15.29 -5.67
N MET A 233 -3.26 13.97 -5.46
CA MET A 233 -2.12 13.08 -5.67
C MET A 233 -1.59 13.01 -7.10
N PRO A 234 -2.40 13.18 -8.17
CA PRO A 234 -1.86 13.30 -9.52
C PRO A 234 -0.85 14.45 -9.67
N ALA A 235 -1.08 15.59 -9.00
CA ALA A 235 -0.15 16.73 -9.02
C ALA A 235 1.15 16.39 -8.25
N VAL A 236 1.03 15.71 -7.09
CA VAL A 236 2.18 15.22 -6.33
C VAL A 236 3.02 14.27 -7.18
N SER A 237 2.38 13.29 -7.83
CA SER A 237 3.05 12.31 -8.68
C SER A 237 3.73 12.96 -9.88
N ALA A 238 3.13 13.98 -10.49
CA ALA A 238 3.73 14.68 -11.62
C ALA A 238 5.05 15.36 -11.22
N VAL A 239 5.07 16.06 -10.08
CA VAL A 239 6.28 16.72 -9.58
C VAL A 239 7.33 15.70 -9.13
N GLN A 240 6.94 14.61 -8.44
CA GLN A 240 7.84 13.49 -8.11
C GLN A 240 8.58 12.97 -9.34
N LEU A 241 7.82 12.63 -10.40
CA LEU A 241 8.38 12.08 -11.62
C LEU A 241 9.30 13.07 -12.34
N ASP A 242 8.97 14.36 -12.32
CA ASP A 242 9.80 15.38 -12.96
C ASP A 242 11.15 15.55 -12.25
N VAL A 243 11.15 15.74 -10.93
CA VAL A 243 12.40 15.95 -10.17
C VAL A 243 13.27 14.68 -10.13
N GLU A 244 12.65 13.50 -10.05
CA GLU A 244 13.37 12.22 -10.05
C GLU A 244 13.99 11.94 -11.42
N ARG A 245 13.26 12.24 -12.51
CA ARG A 245 13.80 12.13 -13.87
C ARG A 245 14.96 13.10 -14.08
N HIS A 246 14.80 14.36 -13.69
CA HIS A 246 15.88 15.36 -13.79
C HIS A 246 17.15 14.88 -13.07
N ALA A 247 17.01 14.37 -11.84
CA ALA A 247 18.11 13.86 -11.07
C ALA A 247 18.74 12.58 -11.68
N ALA A 248 17.92 11.71 -12.29
CA ALA A 248 18.38 10.50 -12.95
C ALA A 248 19.16 10.81 -14.23
N ASP A 249 18.65 11.72 -15.07
CA ASP A 249 19.28 12.15 -16.31
C ASP A 249 20.63 12.86 -16.05
N ALA A 250 20.75 13.55 -14.92
CA ALA A 250 22.00 14.21 -14.52
C ALA A 250 23.13 13.25 -14.10
N GLN A 251 22.83 11.99 -13.74
CA GLN A 251 23.80 11.08 -13.14
C GLN A 251 25.02 10.82 -14.02
N ALA A 252 24.82 10.56 -15.32
CA ALA A 252 25.90 10.23 -16.23
C ALA A 252 26.92 11.39 -16.37
N ALA A 253 26.41 12.63 -16.48
CA ALA A 253 27.25 13.82 -16.58
C ALA A 253 28.03 14.09 -15.28
N ILE A 254 27.37 13.91 -14.12
CA ILE A 254 28.01 14.02 -12.81
C ILE A 254 29.14 13.00 -12.68
N GLN A 255 28.90 11.73 -13.01
CA GLN A 255 29.89 10.66 -12.88
C GLN A 255 31.09 10.86 -13.84
N ALA A 256 30.85 11.29 -15.08
CA ALA A 256 31.92 11.61 -16.03
C ALA A 256 32.78 12.78 -15.53
N LYS A 257 32.16 13.81 -14.95
CA LYS A 257 32.88 14.94 -14.35
C LYS A 257 33.64 14.53 -13.11
N ALA A 258 33.05 13.72 -12.23
CA ALA A 258 33.69 13.18 -11.04
C ALA A 258 34.94 12.35 -11.39
N THR A 259 34.84 11.49 -12.42
CA THR A 259 35.98 10.72 -12.96
C THR A 259 37.12 11.65 -13.41
N SER A 260 36.78 12.72 -14.14
CA SER A 260 37.76 13.71 -14.60
C SER A 260 38.44 14.46 -13.44
N ILE A 261 37.67 14.79 -12.39
CA ILE A 261 38.20 15.45 -11.19
C ILE A 261 39.11 14.50 -10.41
N LEU A 262 38.72 13.22 -10.27
CA LEU A 262 39.54 12.21 -9.61
C LEU A 262 40.91 12.09 -10.28
N ALA A 263 40.94 12.01 -11.62
CA ALA A 263 42.18 11.90 -12.39
C ALA A 263 43.07 13.14 -12.27
N ALA A 264 42.49 14.34 -12.19
CA ALA A 264 43.24 15.60 -12.20
C ALA A 264 43.61 16.13 -10.81
N GLN A 265 42.77 15.88 -9.80
CA GLN A 265 42.81 16.55 -8.49
C GLN A 265 42.71 15.59 -7.29
N GLY A 266 42.47 14.30 -7.53
CA GLY A 266 42.43 13.27 -6.50
C GLY A 266 41.07 13.10 -5.80
N GLU A 267 41.03 12.12 -4.90
CA GLU A 267 39.78 11.64 -4.27
C GLU A 267 39.06 12.72 -3.46
N ALA A 268 39.78 13.55 -2.72
CA ALA A 268 39.18 14.61 -1.90
C ALA A 268 38.39 15.62 -2.74
N ALA A 269 38.93 16.00 -3.91
CA ALA A 269 38.26 16.92 -4.83
C ALA A 269 37.03 16.28 -5.49
N MET A 270 37.11 14.98 -5.85
CA MET A 270 35.97 14.23 -6.38
C MET A 270 34.85 14.11 -5.33
N ALA A 271 35.20 13.75 -4.09
CA ALA A 271 34.24 13.63 -2.99
C ALA A 271 33.53 14.97 -2.72
N ALA A 272 34.27 16.09 -2.74
CA ALA A 272 33.68 17.43 -2.62
C ALA A 272 32.70 17.73 -3.77
N PHE A 273 33.06 17.39 -5.02
CA PHE A 273 32.17 17.57 -6.15
C PHE A 273 30.90 16.71 -6.07
N LEU A 274 31.02 15.44 -5.67
CA LEU A 274 29.85 14.57 -5.45
C LEU A 274 28.96 15.08 -4.31
N THR A 275 29.57 15.64 -3.26
CA THR A 275 28.84 16.30 -2.16
C THR A 275 28.00 17.46 -2.67
N SER A 276 28.61 18.39 -3.41
CA SER A 276 27.88 19.53 -3.99
C SER A 276 26.81 19.10 -5.00
N SER A 277 27.06 18.02 -5.75
CA SER A 277 26.08 17.49 -6.71
C SER A 277 24.85 16.91 -6.00
N SER A 278 25.04 16.15 -4.92
CA SER A 278 23.94 15.64 -4.10
C SER A 278 23.19 16.76 -3.38
N GLU A 279 23.88 17.78 -2.85
CA GLU A 279 23.25 18.97 -2.25
C GLU A 279 22.36 19.71 -3.25
N ALA A 280 22.86 19.93 -4.47
CA ALA A 280 22.12 20.65 -5.51
C ALA A 280 20.84 19.91 -5.91
N LEU A 281 20.94 18.61 -6.21
CA LEU A 281 19.78 17.79 -6.60
C LEU A 281 18.75 17.67 -5.46
N ALA A 282 19.22 17.55 -4.22
CA ALA A 282 18.37 17.50 -3.03
C ALA A 282 17.63 18.83 -2.80
N THR A 283 18.33 19.96 -2.95
CA THR A 283 17.72 21.30 -2.85
C THR A 283 16.70 21.53 -3.96
N THR A 284 17.01 21.16 -5.21
CA THR A 284 16.04 21.24 -6.33
C THR A 284 14.76 20.46 -6.05
N ALA A 285 14.89 19.23 -5.52
CA ALA A 285 13.72 18.43 -5.14
C ALA A 285 12.91 19.08 -4.01
N HIS A 286 13.57 19.63 -3.00
CA HIS A 286 12.93 20.33 -1.89
C HIS A 286 12.16 21.57 -2.36
N ASP A 287 12.78 22.43 -3.16
CA ASP A 287 12.18 23.68 -3.65
C ASP A 287 10.98 23.41 -4.58
N ALA A 288 11.08 22.37 -5.42
CA ALA A 288 9.96 21.92 -6.25
C ALA A 288 8.79 21.43 -5.39
N PHE A 289 9.07 20.72 -4.29
CA PHE A 289 8.03 20.27 -3.36
C PHE A 289 7.43 21.43 -2.56
N TYR A 290 8.22 22.44 -2.21
CA TYR A 290 7.73 23.64 -1.56
C TYR A 290 6.77 24.40 -2.48
N THR A 291 7.15 24.55 -3.75
CA THR A 291 6.28 25.13 -4.80
C THR A 291 5.02 24.29 -5.02
N LEU A 292 5.15 22.96 -5.06
CA LEU A 292 4.01 22.03 -5.12
C LEU A 292 3.07 22.24 -3.93
N PHE A 293 3.57 22.41 -2.72
CA PHE A 293 2.72 22.65 -1.55
C PHE A 293 1.89 23.93 -1.72
N GLN A 294 2.50 25.03 -2.17
CA GLN A 294 1.79 26.28 -2.45
C GLN A 294 0.71 26.11 -3.53
N ASP A 295 1.01 25.33 -4.56
CA ASP A 295 0.05 25.01 -5.62
C ASP A 295 -1.09 24.13 -5.09
N LEU A 296 -0.80 23.10 -4.30
CA LEU A 296 -1.82 22.19 -3.74
C LEU A 296 -2.83 22.95 -2.89
N VAL A 297 -2.38 23.84 -2.00
CA VAL A 297 -3.29 24.60 -1.14
C VAL A 297 -4.14 25.60 -1.93
N THR A 298 -3.57 26.17 -2.99
CA THR A 298 -4.27 27.14 -3.85
C THR A 298 -5.26 26.42 -4.77
N ARG A 299 -4.88 25.26 -5.31
CA ARG A 299 -5.65 24.52 -6.32
C ARG A 299 -6.72 23.61 -5.72
N PHE A 300 -6.49 22.98 -4.58
CA PHE A 300 -7.37 21.94 -4.03
C PHE A 300 -7.79 22.29 -2.61
N HIS A 301 -8.87 23.07 -2.45
CA HIS A 301 -9.39 23.46 -1.14
C HIS A 301 -10.92 23.57 -1.14
N ASP A 302 -11.51 23.50 0.05
CA ASP A 302 -12.94 23.68 0.30
C ASP A 302 -13.86 22.86 -0.63
N GLY A 303 -13.45 21.61 -0.92
CA GLY A 303 -14.20 20.72 -1.80
C GLY A 303 -14.24 21.15 -3.26
N SER A 304 -13.34 22.03 -3.69
CA SER A 304 -13.29 22.61 -5.03
C SER A 304 -11.87 22.56 -5.62
N ILE A 305 -11.81 22.48 -6.94
CA ILE A 305 -10.60 22.54 -7.75
C ILE A 305 -10.58 23.90 -8.44
N PHE A 306 -9.64 24.74 -8.08
CA PHE A 306 -9.45 26.07 -8.64
C PHE A 306 -8.44 26.03 -9.79
N GLY A 307 -8.60 26.90 -10.78
CA GLY A 307 -7.68 27.01 -11.90
C GLY A 307 -7.75 28.37 -12.58
N ASN A 308 -7.02 28.50 -13.70
CA ASN A 308 -6.92 29.73 -14.47
C ASN A 308 -6.46 30.95 -13.64
N PHE A 309 -5.48 30.74 -12.74
CA PHE A 309 -5.00 31.77 -11.81
C PHE A 309 -4.38 33.02 -12.48
N THR A 310 -4.10 32.96 -13.77
CA THR A 310 -3.56 34.09 -14.56
C THR A 310 -4.62 34.87 -15.33
N ASN A 311 -5.88 34.41 -15.33
CA ASN A 311 -6.99 35.05 -16.03
C ASN A 311 -7.78 35.96 -15.06
N ASP A 312 -8.54 36.91 -15.61
CA ASP A 312 -9.41 37.80 -14.82
C ASP A 312 -10.48 37.02 -14.02
N GLU A 313 -10.94 35.88 -14.56
CA GLU A 313 -11.84 34.94 -13.88
C GLU A 313 -11.14 33.59 -13.63
N MET A 314 -11.17 33.16 -12.37
CA MET A 314 -10.72 31.82 -11.98
C MET A 314 -11.76 30.77 -12.38
N SER A 315 -11.30 29.59 -12.81
CA SER A 315 -12.19 28.43 -12.91
C SER A 315 -12.36 27.79 -11.54
N VAL A 316 -13.60 27.38 -11.22
CA VAL A 316 -13.92 26.66 -9.98
C VAL A 316 -14.76 25.44 -10.35
N GLN A 317 -14.24 24.26 -10.02
CA GLN A 317 -14.93 22.99 -10.22
C GLN A 317 -15.17 22.32 -8.87
N ALA A 318 -16.42 22.02 -8.53
CA ALA A 318 -16.70 21.20 -7.35
C ALA A 318 -16.09 19.80 -7.51
N MET A 319 -15.38 19.31 -6.49
CA MET A 319 -14.84 17.95 -6.46
C MET A 319 -15.97 16.91 -6.48
N GLY A 320 -17.05 17.22 -5.75
CA GLY A 320 -18.23 16.38 -5.63
C GLY A 320 -17.99 15.07 -4.86
N TYR A 321 -19.00 14.65 -4.11
CA TYR A 321 -19.02 13.31 -3.55
C TYR A 321 -19.46 12.30 -4.61
N PRO A 322 -18.79 11.14 -4.73
CA PRO A 322 -19.23 10.12 -5.66
C PRO A 322 -20.56 9.51 -5.20
N ILE A 323 -21.42 9.11 -6.15
CA ILE A 323 -22.77 8.59 -5.88
C ILE A 323 -22.73 7.42 -4.88
N TRP A 324 -21.83 6.45 -5.08
CA TRP A 324 -21.70 5.30 -4.19
C TRP A 324 -21.45 5.71 -2.73
N TRP A 325 -20.73 6.81 -2.50
CA TRP A 325 -20.43 7.28 -1.15
C TRP A 325 -21.64 7.99 -0.56
N LEU A 326 -22.35 8.79 -1.36
CA LEU A 326 -23.60 9.44 -0.97
C LEU A 326 -24.68 8.41 -0.59
N GLU A 327 -24.82 7.34 -1.38
CA GLU A 327 -25.70 6.21 -1.06
C GLU A 327 -25.31 5.58 0.27
N GLN A 328 -24.02 5.32 0.47
CA GLN A 328 -23.52 4.66 1.66
C GLN A 328 -23.70 5.46 2.95
N VAL A 329 -23.61 6.79 2.88
CA VAL A 329 -23.87 7.67 4.03
C VAL A 329 -25.34 8.03 4.19
N GLY A 330 -26.24 7.46 3.36
CA GLY A 330 -27.68 7.66 3.45
C GLY A 330 -28.16 9.02 2.95
N TYR A 331 -27.40 9.69 2.08
CA TYR A 331 -27.73 11.02 1.57
C TYR A 331 -29.08 11.07 0.82
N PHE A 332 -29.42 10.01 0.10
CA PHE A 332 -30.68 9.91 -0.65
C PHE A 332 -31.87 9.44 0.20
N GLY A 333 -31.70 9.32 1.52
CA GLY A 333 -32.66 8.68 2.42
C GLY A 333 -32.61 7.14 2.33
N SER A 334 -33.25 6.45 3.28
CA SER A 334 -33.58 5.04 3.07
C SER A 334 -34.60 4.94 1.94
N PRO A 335 -34.61 3.87 1.12
CA PRO A 335 -35.79 3.56 0.32
C PRO A 335 -36.97 3.59 1.27
N SER A 336 -37.93 4.49 1.03
CA SER A 336 -39.10 4.56 1.88
C SER A 336 -39.73 3.17 1.90
N HIS A 337 -39.86 2.58 3.08
CA HIS A 337 -40.66 1.37 3.31
C HIS A 337 -42.16 1.63 3.08
N GLU A 338 -42.54 2.53 2.16
CA GLU A 338 -43.93 2.71 1.72
C GLU A 338 -44.35 1.58 0.77
N GLY A 339 -43.41 0.87 0.14
CA GLY A 339 -43.70 -0.31 -0.69
C GLY A 339 -43.81 -1.64 0.06
N ASP A 340 -43.14 -1.75 1.22
CA ASP A 340 -42.99 -3.03 1.92
C ASP A 340 -44.21 -3.39 2.78
N PHE A 341 -44.96 -2.39 3.24
CA PHE A 341 -46.22 -2.62 3.96
C PHE A 341 -47.30 -3.20 3.02
N MET A 342 -47.35 -2.74 1.76
CA MET A 342 -48.25 -3.31 0.76
C MET A 342 -47.79 -4.70 0.30
N GLY A 343 -46.48 -4.93 0.16
CA GLY A 343 -45.93 -6.26 -0.14
C GLY A 343 -46.24 -7.31 0.93
N ALA A 344 -46.08 -6.95 2.20
CA ALA A 344 -46.42 -7.82 3.33
C ALA A 344 -47.93 -8.07 3.46
N ILE A 345 -48.77 -7.06 3.20
CA ILE A 345 -50.24 -7.21 3.17
C ILE A 345 -50.68 -8.12 2.02
N VAL A 346 -50.12 -7.94 0.82
CA VAL A 346 -50.46 -8.76 -0.36
C VAL A 346 -50.01 -10.20 -0.16
N ALA A 347 -48.79 -10.42 0.35
CA ALA A 347 -48.29 -11.77 0.67
C ALA A 347 -49.14 -12.44 1.76
N GLY A 348 -49.54 -11.70 2.80
CA GLY A 348 -50.44 -12.19 3.84
C GLY A 348 -51.84 -12.55 3.31
N ALA A 349 -52.42 -11.71 2.45
CA ALA A 349 -53.73 -11.96 1.85
C ALA A 349 -53.71 -13.18 0.93
N VAL A 350 -52.67 -13.35 0.10
CA VAL A 350 -52.51 -14.51 -0.78
C VAL A 350 -52.37 -15.80 0.03
N LEU A 351 -51.62 -15.77 1.15
CA LEU A 351 -51.46 -16.92 2.04
C LEU A 351 -52.78 -17.32 2.72
N VAL A 352 -53.59 -16.35 3.17
CA VAL A 352 -54.90 -16.61 3.78
C VAL A 352 -55.87 -17.20 2.76
N VAL A 353 -55.88 -16.70 1.52
CA VAL A 353 -56.73 -17.26 0.45
C VAL A 353 -56.30 -18.68 0.07
N THR A 354 -54.99 -18.94 -0.07
CA THR A 354 -54.51 -20.30 -0.39
C THR A 354 -54.77 -21.29 0.73
N LEU A 355 -54.59 -20.90 2.00
CA LEU A 355 -54.95 -21.74 3.15
C LEU A 355 -56.46 -21.95 3.26
N GLY A 356 -57.27 -20.93 2.97
CA GLY A 356 -58.74 -21.04 2.94
C GLY A 356 -59.24 -22.00 1.85
N VAL A 357 -58.66 -21.93 0.65
CA VAL A 357 -58.98 -22.85 -0.46
C VAL A 357 -58.53 -24.27 -0.14
N ALA A 358 -57.33 -24.46 0.42
CA ALA A 358 -56.83 -25.78 0.81
C ALA A 358 -57.68 -26.40 1.93
N LEU A 359 -58.07 -25.62 2.93
CA LEU A 359 -58.94 -26.07 4.02
C LEU A 359 -60.35 -26.39 3.50
N GLY A 360 -60.91 -25.56 2.61
CA GLY A 360 -62.18 -25.81 1.95
C GLY A 360 -62.18 -27.09 1.12
N TYR A 361 -61.08 -27.34 0.39
CA TYR A 361 -60.88 -28.58 -0.37
C TYR A 361 -60.82 -29.82 0.54
N LEU A 362 -60.05 -29.75 1.63
CA LEU A 362 -59.91 -30.86 2.58
C LEU A 362 -61.20 -31.15 3.36
N LEU A 363 -61.95 -30.12 3.74
CA LEU A 363 -63.27 -30.29 4.37
C LEU A 363 -64.32 -30.81 3.37
N GLY A 364 -64.26 -30.37 2.11
CA GLY A 364 -65.10 -30.85 1.03
C GLY A 364 -64.90 -32.33 0.72
N GLN A 365 -63.65 -32.81 0.69
CA GLN A 365 -63.34 -34.23 0.48
C GLN A 365 -63.86 -35.14 1.61
N ARG A 366 -63.94 -34.66 2.85
CA ARG A 366 -64.50 -35.42 3.98
C ARG A 366 -66.03 -35.50 3.97
N SER A 367 -66.70 -34.71 3.13
CA SER A 367 -68.16 -34.59 3.11
C SER A 367 -68.85 -35.47 2.05
N ILE A 368 -68.10 -36.18 1.21
CA ILE A 368 -68.65 -37.04 0.15
C ILE A 368 -68.58 -38.52 0.59
N LYS A 369 -69.71 -39.05 1.07
CA LYS A 369 -69.89 -40.52 1.18
C LYS A 369 -69.97 -41.11 -0.22
N ALA A 370 -68.95 -41.88 -0.61
CA ALA A 370 -68.95 -42.67 -1.84
C ALA A 370 -70.11 -43.68 -1.82
N LYS A 371 -71.09 -43.51 -2.71
CA LYS A 371 -72.02 -44.58 -3.12
C LYS A 371 -71.34 -45.37 -4.24
N GLY A 372 -71.08 -46.65 -3.98
CA GLY A 372 -70.49 -47.56 -4.95
C GLY A 372 -71.41 -47.84 -6.13
N TYR A 373 -70.79 -48.07 -7.30
CA TYR A 373 -71.45 -48.68 -8.45
C TYR A 373 -70.82 -50.05 -8.71
N ALA A 374 -71.70 -51.03 -8.93
CA ALA A 374 -71.41 -52.44 -9.03
C ALA A 374 -70.89 -52.83 -10.42
N PHE A 375 -70.04 -53.86 -10.39
CA PHE A 375 -69.57 -54.65 -11.53
C PHE A 375 -70.75 -55.37 -12.21
N ILE A 376 -70.83 -55.32 -13.55
CA ILE A 376 -71.62 -56.26 -14.35
C ILE A 376 -70.69 -56.85 -15.41
N LYS A 377 -70.73 -58.19 -15.51
CA LYS A 377 -69.94 -59.04 -16.42
C LYS A 377 -70.29 -58.83 -17.88
#